data_AF-A0A3T1CKU2-F1
#
_entry.id   AF-A0A3T1CKU2-F1
#
_cell.length_a   1.000
_cell.length_b   1.000
_cell.length_c   1.000
_cell.angle_alpha   90.00
_cell.angle_beta   90.00
_cell.angle_gamma   90.00
#
_symmetry.space_group_name_H-M   'P 1'
#
loop_
_entity.id
_entity.type
_entity.pdbx_description
1 polymer ?
#
loop_
_entity_poly.entity_id
_entity_poly.type
_entity_poly.pdbx_seq_one_letter_code
_entity_poly.pdbx_strand_id
1 'polypeptide(L)'
;MHIIKSDNYEEAEDAVRDILMMYVDLAHSTAGFGHNADVYIRFDPLKFVDAEVEDTGCYYVDLELLRAGSAIAILCAFYNVWVEEQEVDGHPMTNRFQVAVDEGRLSRFADIAGVIAEAIRRKGAPLEDQWIEEAVAPLYRKYVVGFFARLAKQDRSARQR
;
A
#
# COMPACT_ATOMS: atom_id res chain seq x y z
N MET A 1 -10.40 8.74 8.07
CA MET A 1 -11.49 8.20 7.24
C MET A 1 -11.98 9.22 6.23
N HIS A 2 -11.73 8.96 4.94
CA HIS A 2 -12.23 9.74 3.81
C HIS A 2 -13.52 9.11 3.24
N ILE A 3 -14.46 9.91 2.74
CA ILE A 3 -15.69 9.40 2.10
C ILE A 3 -15.65 9.75 0.62
N ILE A 4 -15.74 8.73 -0.23
CA ILE A 4 -15.82 8.86 -1.69
C ILE A 4 -17.26 9.19 -2.08
N LYS A 5 -17.41 10.26 -2.87
CA LYS A 5 -18.65 10.87 -3.34
C LYS A 5 -18.49 11.28 -4.80
N SER A 6 -19.57 11.69 -5.46
CA SER A 6 -19.50 12.06 -6.87
C SER A 6 -18.52 13.19 -7.20
N ASP A 7 -18.29 14.12 -6.26
CA ASP A 7 -17.41 15.27 -6.45
C ASP A 7 -15.92 14.95 -6.30
N ASN A 8 -15.57 13.79 -5.73
CA ASN A 8 -14.19 13.33 -5.55
C ASN A 8 -13.94 11.94 -6.16
N TYR A 9 -14.91 11.42 -6.93
CA TYR A 9 -14.84 10.09 -7.52
C TYR A 9 -13.67 9.95 -8.52
N GLU A 10 -13.45 10.97 -9.36
CA GLU A 10 -12.33 10.99 -10.31
C GLU A 10 -10.97 10.89 -9.60
N GLU A 11 -10.84 11.49 -8.41
CA GLU A 11 -9.62 11.39 -7.61
C GLU A 11 -9.38 9.96 -7.12
N ALA A 12 -10.44 9.24 -6.75
CA ALA A 12 -10.35 7.84 -6.35
C ALA A 12 -9.99 6.93 -7.55
N GLU A 13 -10.52 7.21 -8.75
CA GLU A 13 -10.13 6.49 -9.97
C GLU A 13 -8.66 6.74 -10.35
N ASP A 14 -8.20 7.99 -10.24
CA ASP A 14 -6.81 8.36 -10.45
C ASP A 14 -5.88 7.66 -9.46
N ALA A 15 -6.27 7.56 -8.18
CA ALA A 15 -5.53 6.81 -7.17
C ALA A 15 -5.46 5.31 -7.49
N VAL A 16 -6.58 4.72 -7.98
CA VAL A 16 -6.60 3.32 -8.44
C VAL A 16 -5.64 3.11 -9.61
N ARG A 17 -5.61 4.00 -10.59
CA ARG A 17 -4.64 3.94 -11.70
C ARG A 17 -3.20 3.95 -11.18
N ASP A 18 -2.89 4.85 -10.25
CA ASP A 18 -1.55 4.99 -9.70
C ASP A 18 -1.12 3.75 -8.90
N ILE A 19 -2.05 3.16 -8.15
CA ILE A 19 -1.87 1.87 -7.46
C ILE A 19 -1.57 0.75 -8.47
N LEU A 20 -2.31 0.67 -9.57
CA LEU A 20 -2.09 -0.35 -10.59
C LEU A 20 -0.71 -0.20 -11.25
N MET A 21 -0.28 1.02 -11.52
CA MET A 21 1.06 1.30 -12.05
C MET A 21 2.14 0.88 -11.05
N MET A 22 1.99 1.20 -9.77
CA MET A 22 2.87 0.73 -8.69
C MET A 22 2.92 -0.81 -8.62
N TYR A 23 1.76 -1.48 -8.69
CA TYR A 23 1.71 -2.95 -8.64
C TYR A 23 2.43 -3.60 -9.83
N VAL A 24 2.29 -3.03 -11.03
CA VAL A 24 3.02 -3.49 -12.22
C VAL A 24 4.51 -3.32 -12.02
N ASP A 25 4.97 -2.19 -11.48
CA ASP A 25 6.39 -1.94 -11.24
C ASP A 25 6.97 -2.90 -10.20
N LEU A 26 6.30 -3.06 -9.06
CA LEU A 26 6.66 -4.04 -8.02
C LEU A 26 6.77 -5.47 -8.57
N ALA A 27 5.89 -5.83 -9.51
CA ALA A 27 5.86 -7.16 -10.10
C ALA A 27 6.93 -7.38 -11.18
N HIS A 28 7.21 -6.36 -11.99
CA HIS A 28 8.01 -6.50 -13.20
C HIS A 28 9.45 -5.98 -13.05
N SER A 29 9.62 -4.86 -12.35
CA SER A 29 10.90 -4.16 -12.23
C SER A 29 11.75 -4.70 -11.08
N THR A 30 11.11 -5.02 -9.95
CA THR A 30 11.81 -5.38 -8.69
C THR A 30 11.50 -6.80 -8.20
N ALA A 31 10.39 -7.40 -8.65
CA ALA A 31 9.87 -8.66 -8.14
C ALA A 31 9.67 -8.68 -6.60
N GLY A 32 9.30 -7.53 -6.03
CA GLY A 32 9.25 -7.26 -4.60
C GLY A 32 9.33 -5.77 -4.28
N PHE A 33 9.60 -5.42 -3.04
CA PHE A 33 9.89 -4.03 -2.68
C PHE A 33 11.30 -3.67 -3.15
N GLY A 34 11.48 -2.42 -3.58
CA GLY A 34 12.75 -1.91 -4.07
C GLY A 34 12.81 -0.39 -3.96
N HIS A 35 13.95 0.18 -4.34
CA HIS A 35 14.16 1.62 -4.29
C HIS A 35 13.18 2.38 -5.21
N ASN A 36 12.57 3.45 -4.69
CA ASN A 36 11.53 4.24 -5.36
C ASN A 36 10.29 3.42 -5.79
N ALA A 37 9.91 2.41 -5.01
CA ALA A 37 8.75 1.58 -5.30
C ALA A 37 7.41 2.34 -5.36
N ASP A 38 7.34 3.55 -4.83
CA ASP A 38 6.19 4.44 -4.82
C ASP A 38 6.22 5.52 -5.93
N VAL A 39 7.13 5.42 -6.92
CA VAL A 39 7.35 6.46 -7.94
C VAL A 39 6.09 6.90 -8.72
N TYR A 40 5.09 6.03 -8.83
CA TYR A 40 3.83 6.32 -9.53
C TYR A 40 2.74 6.93 -8.62
N ILE A 41 2.94 6.93 -7.30
CA ILE A 41 1.96 7.38 -6.32
C ILE A 41 1.98 8.91 -6.22
N ARG A 42 0.89 9.54 -6.69
CA ARG A 42 0.75 11.01 -6.71
C ARG A 42 -0.27 11.55 -5.71
N PHE A 43 -0.79 10.68 -4.85
CA PHE A 43 -1.79 11.00 -3.84
C PHE A 43 -1.26 10.66 -2.45
N ASP A 44 -1.88 11.22 -1.40
CA ASP A 44 -1.59 10.81 -0.03
C ASP A 44 -2.26 9.46 0.27
N PRO A 45 -1.52 8.36 0.47
CA PRO A 45 -2.13 7.06 0.68
C PRO A 45 -2.88 6.95 2.01
N LEU A 46 -2.56 7.81 3.00
CA LEU A 46 -3.35 7.90 4.22
C LEU A 46 -4.77 8.41 3.93
N LYS A 47 -5.03 9.08 2.80
CA LYS A 47 -6.38 9.50 2.43
C LYS A 47 -7.30 8.31 2.20
N PHE A 48 -6.79 7.25 1.57
CA PHE A 48 -7.63 6.17 1.03
C PHE A 48 -7.51 4.82 1.75
N VAL A 49 -6.54 4.63 2.65
CA VAL A 49 -6.33 3.37 3.38
C VAL A 49 -7.55 2.91 4.20
N ASP A 50 -8.33 3.86 4.71
CA ASP A 50 -9.57 3.66 5.47
C ASP A 50 -10.78 4.34 4.81
N ALA A 51 -10.73 4.64 3.50
CA ALA A 51 -11.81 5.35 2.82
C ALA A 51 -13.09 4.52 2.75
N GLU A 52 -14.27 5.12 2.83
CA GLU A 52 -15.59 4.50 2.61
C GLU A 52 -16.28 5.16 1.41
N VAL A 53 -17.37 4.56 0.91
CA VAL A 53 -18.18 5.12 -0.19
C VAL A 53 -19.53 5.59 0.37
N GLU A 54 -20.04 6.72 -0.12
CA GLU A 54 -21.38 7.20 0.24
C GLU A 54 -22.45 6.26 -0.32
N ASP A 55 -23.36 5.80 0.54
CA ASP A 55 -24.34 4.72 0.30
C ASP A 55 -25.46 5.07 -0.71
N THR A 56 -25.30 6.17 -1.45
CA THR A 56 -26.34 6.78 -2.29
C THR A 56 -26.03 6.79 -3.79
N GLY A 57 -24.88 6.26 -4.24
CA GLY A 57 -24.48 6.30 -5.65
C GLY A 57 -23.94 4.98 -6.20
N CYS A 58 -24.16 4.76 -7.51
CA CYS A 58 -23.50 3.70 -8.28
C CYS A 58 -22.05 4.10 -8.57
N TYR A 59 -21.16 3.93 -7.60
CA TYR A 59 -19.72 4.20 -7.76
C TYR A 59 -18.99 2.91 -8.15
N TYR A 60 -18.22 2.94 -9.24
CA TYR A 60 -17.53 1.78 -9.80
C TYR A 60 -16.04 1.69 -9.39
N VAL A 61 -15.63 2.41 -8.35
CA VAL A 61 -14.27 2.31 -7.81
C VAL A 61 -14.12 0.99 -7.08
N ASP A 62 -13.08 0.23 -7.45
CA ASP A 62 -12.66 -0.95 -6.71
C ASP A 62 -12.09 -0.52 -5.35
N LEU A 63 -12.98 -0.45 -4.37
CA LEU A 63 -12.67 0.03 -3.02
C LEU A 63 -11.71 -0.90 -2.28
N GLU A 64 -11.73 -2.20 -2.58
CA GLU A 64 -10.76 -3.15 -2.01
C GLU A 64 -9.36 -2.87 -2.56
N LEU A 65 -9.23 -2.71 -3.87
CA LEU A 65 -7.96 -2.34 -4.52
C LEU A 65 -7.47 -0.98 -4.02
N LEU A 66 -8.33 0.01 -3.92
CA LEU A 66 -7.96 1.35 -3.47
C LEU A 66 -7.39 1.32 -2.04
N ARG A 67 -8.08 0.67 -1.10
CA ARG A 67 -7.63 0.57 0.30
C ARG A 67 -6.35 -0.26 0.43
N ALA A 68 -6.33 -1.45 -0.18
CA ALA A 68 -5.19 -2.35 -0.08
C ALA A 68 -3.95 -1.78 -0.79
N GLY A 69 -4.14 -1.18 -1.95
CA GLY A 69 -3.09 -0.49 -2.69
C GLY A 69 -2.54 0.72 -1.93
N SER A 70 -3.41 1.48 -1.26
CA SER A 70 -2.96 2.57 -0.37
C SER A 70 -2.12 2.06 0.81
N ALA A 71 -2.49 0.91 1.40
CA ALA A 71 -1.68 0.29 2.45
C ALA A 71 -0.30 -0.17 1.93
N ILE A 72 -0.23 -0.69 0.70
CA ILE A 72 1.05 -1.03 0.05
C ILE A 72 1.85 0.22 -0.29
N ALA A 73 1.22 1.30 -0.76
CA ALA A 73 1.89 2.56 -1.04
C ALA A 73 2.53 3.18 0.23
N ILE A 74 1.84 3.10 1.37
CA ILE A 74 2.41 3.46 2.68
C ILE A 74 3.67 2.63 2.96
N LEU A 75 3.61 1.32 2.72
CA LEU A 75 4.73 0.42 2.96
C LEU A 75 5.90 0.67 1.99
N CYS A 76 5.64 1.00 0.73
CA CYS A 76 6.66 1.40 -0.25
C CYS A 76 7.38 2.69 0.18
N ALA A 77 6.61 3.73 0.55
CA ALA A 77 7.18 4.98 1.03
C ALA A 77 7.99 4.76 2.32
N PHE A 78 7.49 3.92 3.24
CA PHE A 78 8.23 3.54 4.44
C PHE A 78 9.53 2.79 4.10
N TYR A 79 9.47 1.84 3.16
CA TYR A 79 10.64 1.05 2.73
C TYR A 79 11.73 1.95 2.16
N ASN A 80 11.40 2.97 1.37
CA ASN A 80 12.39 3.93 0.87
C ASN A 80 13.11 4.65 2.02
N VAL A 81 12.38 5.17 3.01
CA VAL A 81 13.00 5.81 4.18
C VAL A 81 13.88 4.84 4.94
N TRP A 82 13.42 3.61 5.13
CA TRP A 82 14.21 2.59 5.81
C TRP A 82 15.54 2.29 5.13
N VAL A 83 15.55 2.26 3.78
CA VAL A 83 16.74 1.91 3.00
C VAL A 83 17.66 3.11 2.77
N GLU A 84 17.11 4.32 2.65
CA GLU A 84 17.85 5.52 2.29
C GLU A 84 18.30 6.35 3.49
N GLU A 85 17.53 6.35 4.56
CA GLU A 85 17.79 7.16 5.75
C GLU A 85 18.42 6.34 6.87
N GLN A 86 19.33 6.96 7.63
CA GLN A 86 20.02 6.27 8.73
C GLN A 86 19.11 6.05 9.95
N GLU A 87 18.08 6.87 10.13
CA GLU A 87 17.14 6.80 11.25
C GLU A 87 15.69 6.93 10.74
N VAL A 88 14.88 5.92 11.02
CA VAL A 88 13.42 5.95 10.75
C VAL A 88 12.62 6.51 11.92
N ASP A 89 13.18 6.53 13.13
CA ASP A 89 12.53 7.13 14.30
C ASP A 89 12.61 8.66 14.21
N GLY A 90 11.48 9.35 14.42
CA GLY A 90 11.42 10.80 14.34
C GLY A 90 11.33 11.39 12.92
N HIS A 91 11.49 10.60 11.86
CA HIS A 91 11.31 11.08 10.48
C HIS A 91 9.83 11.49 10.24
N PRO A 92 9.55 12.68 9.66
CA PRO A 92 8.17 13.18 9.54
C PRO A 92 7.23 12.21 8.81
N MET A 93 7.71 11.48 7.81
CA MET A 93 6.89 10.53 7.06
C MET A 93 6.57 9.26 7.85
N THR A 94 7.55 8.66 8.53
CA THR A 94 7.35 7.45 9.33
C THR A 94 6.50 7.75 10.57
N ASN A 95 6.65 8.93 11.16
CA ASN A 95 5.78 9.41 12.25
C ASN A 95 4.31 9.48 11.83
N ARG A 96 4.03 9.98 10.62
CA ARG A 96 2.65 10.01 10.08
C ARG A 96 2.06 8.62 9.95
N PHE A 97 2.86 7.64 9.56
CA PHE A 97 2.44 6.25 9.46
C PHE A 97 2.27 5.59 10.83
N GLN A 98 3.14 5.88 11.80
CA GLN A 98 2.99 5.43 13.18
C GLN A 98 1.68 5.93 13.80
N VAL A 99 1.39 7.22 13.66
CA VAL A 99 0.13 7.82 14.15
C VAL A 99 -1.07 7.12 13.51
N ALA A 100 -1.02 6.83 12.20
CA ALA A 100 -2.11 6.11 11.53
C ALA A 100 -2.27 4.65 12.03
N VAL A 101 -1.16 3.99 12.40
CA VAL A 101 -1.19 2.67 13.05
C VAL A 101 -1.82 2.77 14.44
N ASP A 102 -1.39 3.74 15.25
CA ASP A 102 -1.88 3.94 16.62
C ASP A 102 -3.37 4.32 16.67
N GLU A 103 -3.84 5.08 15.69
CA GLU A 103 -5.26 5.44 15.49
C GLU A 103 -6.09 4.29 14.89
N GLY A 104 -5.48 3.15 14.57
CA GLY A 104 -6.19 1.98 14.02
C GLY A 104 -6.64 2.14 12.56
N ARG A 105 -6.13 3.14 11.83
CA ARG A 105 -6.49 3.38 10.43
C ARG A 105 -6.06 2.24 9.50
N LEU A 106 -5.01 1.51 9.89
CA LEU A 106 -4.54 0.29 9.21
C LEU A 106 -5.11 -1.00 9.83
N SER A 107 -6.17 -0.95 10.64
CA SER A 107 -6.74 -2.13 11.30
C SER A 107 -7.12 -3.27 10.35
N ARG A 108 -7.55 -2.95 9.12
CA ARG A 108 -7.84 -3.92 8.05
C ARG A 108 -6.61 -4.61 7.46
N PHE A 109 -5.44 -4.02 7.70
CA PHE A 109 -4.14 -4.44 7.19
C PHE A 109 -3.16 -4.62 8.36
N ALA A 110 -3.59 -5.39 9.37
CA ALA A 110 -2.86 -5.57 10.62
C ALA A 110 -1.44 -6.14 10.43
N ASP A 111 -1.21 -6.89 9.35
CA ASP A 111 0.10 -7.40 8.95
C ASP A 111 1.02 -6.27 8.46
N ILE A 112 0.52 -5.35 7.63
CA ILE A 112 1.26 -4.13 7.21
C ILE A 112 1.52 -3.23 8.44
N ALA A 113 0.51 -3.00 9.27
CA ALA A 113 0.64 -2.21 10.49
C ALA A 113 1.71 -2.81 11.44
N GLY A 114 1.73 -4.13 11.57
CA GLY A 114 2.72 -4.85 12.38
C GLY A 114 4.16 -4.65 11.87
N VAL A 115 4.38 -4.67 10.56
CA VAL A 115 5.71 -4.40 9.98
C VAL A 115 6.16 -2.96 10.26
N ILE A 116 5.27 -1.97 10.08
CA ILE A 116 5.59 -0.56 10.35
C ILE A 116 5.97 -0.35 11.83
N ALA A 117 5.15 -0.88 12.75
CA ALA A 117 5.40 -0.75 14.18
C ALA A 117 6.72 -1.42 14.61
N GLU A 118 7.00 -2.61 14.08
CA GLU A 118 8.24 -3.33 14.37
C GLU A 118 9.47 -2.61 13.80
N ALA A 119 9.37 -2.05 12.60
CA ALA A 119 10.43 -1.26 12.00
C ALA A 119 10.75 -0.03 12.86
N ILE A 120 9.74 0.72 13.29
CA ILE A 120 9.94 1.90 14.16
C ILE A 120 10.55 1.49 15.51
N ARG A 121 10.13 0.36 16.09
CA ARG A 121 10.72 -0.17 17.32
C ARG A 121 12.21 -0.48 17.19
N ARG A 122 12.65 -0.88 15.99
CA ARG A 122 14.06 -1.14 15.67
C ARG A 122 14.88 0.14 15.46
N LYS A 123 14.23 1.28 15.20
CA LYS A 123 14.82 2.62 14.98
C LYS A 123 15.70 2.76 13.72
N GLY A 124 15.82 1.70 12.93
CA GLY A 124 16.68 1.62 11.75
C GLY A 124 17.37 0.27 11.70
N ALA A 125 17.86 -0.10 10.51
CA ALA A 125 18.66 -1.30 10.32
C ALA A 125 20.16 -0.96 10.47
N PRO A 126 20.95 -1.80 11.16
CA PRO A 126 22.37 -1.95 10.84
C PRO A 126 22.53 -2.25 9.34
N LEU A 127 23.60 -1.78 8.69
CA LEU A 127 23.86 -1.95 7.25
C LEU A 127 23.70 -3.38 6.68
N GLU A 128 23.71 -4.41 7.53
CA GLU A 128 23.62 -5.83 7.15
C GLU A 128 22.27 -6.50 7.53
N ASP A 129 21.34 -5.78 8.16
CA ASP A 129 20.06 -6.35 8.58
C ASP A 129 19.05 -6.42 7.42
N GLN A 130 18.82 -7.64 6.93
CA GLN A 130 17.86 -7.94 5.85
C GLN A 130 16.42 -8.14 6.34
N TRP A 131 16.15 -7.79 7.61
CA TRP A 131 14.86 -8.04 8.22
C TRP A 131 13.71 -7.39 7.44
N ILE A 132 13.89 -6.18 6.92
CA ILE A 132 12.80 -5.50 6.21
C ILE A 132 12.44 -6.24 4.93
N GLU A 133 13.43 -6.71 4.17
CA GLU A 133 13.23 -7.49 2.94
C GLU A 133 12.43 -8.76 3.23
N GLU A 134 12.80 -9.47 4.30
CA GLU A 134 12.11 -10.68 4.75
C GLU A 134 10.69 -10.38 5.24
N ALA A 135 10.49 -9.28 5.96
CA ALA A 135 9.19 -8.88 6.51
C ALA A 135 8.19 -8.46 5.43
N VAL A 136 8.65 -7.78 4.37
CA VAL A 136 7.77 -7.26 3.31
C VAL A 136 7.51 -8.28 2.19
N ALA A 137 8.39 -9.27 2.00
CA ALA A 137 8.22 -10.33 1.01
C ALA A 137 6.85 -11.06 1.05
N PRO A 138 6.33 -11.50 2.22
CA PRO A 138 4.99 -12.11 2.28
C PRO A 138 3.87 -11.11 1.95
N LEU A 139 4.04 -9.83 2.28
CA LEU A 139 3.06 -8.78 1.99
C LEU A 139 2.97 -8.52 0.48
N TYR A 140 4.12 -8.44 -0.20
CA TYR A 140 4.16 -8.37 -1.67
C TYR A 140 3.41 -9.54 -2.32
N ARG A 141 3.67 -10.78 -1.87
CA ARG A 141 2.99 -11.97 -2.40
C ARG A 141 1.48 -11.92 -2.16
N LYS A 142 1.04 -11.49 -0.97
CA LYS A 142 -0.37 -11.45 -0.58
C LYS A 142 -1.16 -10.39 -1.36
N TYR A 143 -0.63 -9.16 -1.41
CA TYR A 143 -1.37 -8.00 -1.90
C TYR A 143 -1.17 -7.74 -3.39
N VAL A 144 0.07 -7.86 -3.89
CA VAL A 144 0.41 -7.53 -5.29
C VAL A 144 0.27 -8.77 -6.18
N VAL A 145 1.04 -9.82 -5.91
CA VAL A 145 0.96 -11.07 -6.70
C VAL A 145 -0.43 -11.69 -6.56
N GLY A 146 -1.00 -11.68 -5.35
CA GLY A 146 -2.35 -12.13 -5.10
C GLY A 146 -3.43 -11.39 -5.90
N PHE A 147 -3.26 -10.08 -6.12
CA PHE A 147 -4.16 -9.30 -6.97
C PHE A 147 -4.13 -9.79 -8.42
N PHE A 148 -2.95 -9.87 -9.03
CA PHE A 148 -2.81 -10.34 -10.42
C PHE A 148 -3.25 -11.80 -10.59
N ALA A 149 -3.00 -12.66 -9.60
CA ALA A 149 -3.46 -14.04 -9.61
C ALA A 149 -4.99 -14.15 -9.62
N ARG A 150 -5.70 -13.31 -8.84
CA ARG A 150 -7.18 -13.25 -8.86
C ARG A 150 -7.69 -12.78 -10.22
N LEU A 151 -7.10 -11.73 -10.79
CA LEU A 151 -7.47 -11.20 -12.10
C LEU A 151 -7.31 -12.25 -13.20
N ALA A 152 -6.16 -12.94 -13.24
CA ALA A 152 -5.88 -14.01 -14.19
C ALA A 152 -6.86 -15.19 -14.05
N LYS A 153 -7.28 -15.53 -12.83
CA LYS A 153 -8.27 -16.58 -12.58
C LYS A 153 -9.65 -16.18 -13.12
N GLN A 154 -10.07 -14.95 -12.89
CA GLN A 154 -11.37 -14.44 -13.37
C GLN A 154 -11.46 -14.45 -14.90
N ASP A 155 -10.41 -13.98 -15.61
CA ASP A 155 -10.36 -14.02 -17.07
C ASP A 155 -10.48 -15.46 -17.62
N ARG A 156 -9.74 -16.42 -17.05
CA ARG A 156 -9.86 -17.84 -17.45
C ARG A 156 -11.26 -18.40 -17.24
N SER A 157 -11.91 -18.08 -16.12
CA SER A 157 -13.27 -18.53 -15.83
C SER A 157 -14.32 -17.88 -16.73
N ALA A 158 -14.08 -16.67 -17.22
CA ALA A 158 -14.97 -15.99 -18.17
C ALA A 158 -14.88 -16.62 -19.57
N ARG A 159 -13.69 -17.05 -20.00
CA ARG A 159 -13.47 -17.67 -21.33
C ARG A 159 -13.97 -19.12 -21.47
N GLN A 160 -14.34 -19.76 -20.36
CA GLN A 160 -14.87 -21.13 -20.34
C GLN A 160 -16.41 -21.18 -20.37
N ARG A 161 -17.09 -20.03 -20.40
CA ARG A 161 -18.55 -19.91 -20.53
C ARG A 161 -18.91 -19.55 -21.97
#